data_AF-A0ABD7JHB9-F1
#
_entry.id   AF-A0ABD7JHB9-F1
#
_cell.length_a   1.000
_cell.length_b   1.000
_cell.length_c   1.000
_cell.angle_alpha   90.00
_cell.angle_beta   90.00
_cell.angle_gamma   90.00
#
_symmetry.space_group_name_H-M   'P 1'
#
loop_
_entity.id
_entity.type
_entity.pdbx_description
1 polymer ?
#
loop_
_entity_poly.entity_id
_entity_poly.type
_entity_poly.pdbx_seq_one_letter_code
_entity_poly.pdbx_strand_id
1 'polypeptide(L)'
;MKPESIAAAVIMLLLIIGLTIAAGLGYRYSSASSRAETAESQVTLQARVIQIQADNIAAFQTISGDVQEKNRAVDAGTEEKTIEYRTILKREKTCDMPVPADVSGGLLEYTNSLRSSAVHAYTDGSDKPSTGTITAGELTYCQAVLWITPLLAAIEKANNQLAGIRQIEQKRQETK
;
A
#
# COMPACT_ATOMS: atom_id res chain seq x y z
N MET A 1 13.06 -49.04 -70.11
CA MET A 1 13.80 -49.07 -68.82
C MET A 1 13.65 -50.46 -68.23
N LYS A 2 14.73 -51.07 -67.73
CA LYS A 2 14.67 -52.42 -67.12
C LYS A 2 13.82 -52.36 -65.84
N PRO A 3 12.97 -53.36 -65.55
CA PRO A 3 12.07 -53.35 -64.39
C PRO A 3 12.82 -53.17 -63.05
N GLU A 4 14.05 -53.69 -62.99
CA GLU A 4 15.02 -53.52 -61.90
C GLU A 4 15.29 -52.04 -61.54
N SER A 5 15.35 -51.14 -62.54
CA SER A 5 15.63 -49.71 -62.32
C SER A 5 14.44 -48.93 -61.79
N ILE A 6 13.21 -49.40 -62.06
CA ILE A 6 11.97 -48.79 -61.57
C ILE A 6 11.77 -49.19 -60.10
N ALA A 7 12.03 -50.46 -59.76
CA ALA A 7 11.96 -50.94 -58.38
C ALA A 7 12.94 -50.20 -57.46
N ALA A 8 14.19 -49.99 -57.90
CA ALA A 8 15.17 -49.22 -57.13
C ALA A 8 14.76 -47.75 -56.91
N ALA A 9 14.15 -47.11 -57.93
CA ALA A 9 13.67 -45.74 -57.82
C ALA A 9 12.51 -45.57 -56.84
N VAL A 10 11.57 -46.54 -56.80
CA VAL A 10 10.45 -46.53 -55.85
C VAL A 10 10.93 -46.71 -54.41
N ILE A 11 11.90 -47.60 -54.18
CA ILE A 11 12.48 -47.80 -52.84
C ILE A 11 13.19 -46.52 -52.36
N MET A 12 13.96 -45.87 -53.22
CA MET A 12 14.60 -44.58 -52.91
C MET A 12 13.56 -43.49 -52.56
N LEU A 13 12.46 -43.41 -53.30
CA LEU A 13 11.39 -42.45 -53.03
C LEU A 13 10.76 -42.71 -51.65
N LEU A 14 10.47 -43.96 -51.31
CA LEU A 14 9.89 -44.34 -50.02
C LEU A 14 10.84 -44.03 -48.85
N LEU A 15 12.15 -44.25 -49.03
CA LEU A 15 13.15 -43.89 -48.03
C LEU A 15 13.23 -42.38 -47.80
N ILE A 16 13.17 -41.58 -48.87
CA ILE A 16 13.15 -40.11 -48.78
C ILE A 16 11.89 -39.65 -48.04
N ILE A 17 10.72 -40.18 -48.40
CA ILE A 17 9.46 -39.86 -47.71
C ILE A 17 9.55 -40.22 -46.23
N GLY A 18 10.05 -41.42 -45.89
CA GLY A 18 10.24 -41.85 -44.50
C GLY A 18 11.15 -40.92 -43.70
N LEU A 19 12.29 -40.51 -44.29
CA LEU A 19 13.22 -39.55 -43.69
C LEU A 19 12.59 -38.17 -43.46
N THR A 20 11.82 -37.66 -44.42
CA THR A 20 11.15 -36.35 -44.27
C THR A 20 10.10 -36.35 -43.17
N ILE A 21 9.31 -37.42 -43.04
CA ILE A 21 8.32 -37.57 -41.96
C ILE A 21 9.02 -37.68 -40.60
N ALA A 22 10.08 -38.48 -40.50
CA ALA A 22 10.85 -38.63 -39.27
C ALA A 22 11.49 -37.31 -38.82
N ALA A 23 12.07 -36.56 -39.74
CA ALA A 23 12.63 -35.23 -39.46
C ALA A 23 11.56 -34.24 -39.01
N GLY A 24 10.38 -34.23 -39.66
CA GLY A 24 9.25 -33.39 -39.27
C GLY A 24 8.74 -33.68 -37.87
N LEU A 25 8.53 -34.96 -37.53
CA LEU A 25 8.10 -35.39 -36.19
C LEU A 25 9.16 -35.10 -35.12
N GLY A 26 10.45 -35.31 -35.43
CA GLY A 26 11.55 -34.99 -34.52
C GLY A 26 11.64 -33.49 -34.20
N TYR A 27 11.51 -32.63 -35.22
CA TYR A 27 11.46 -31.18 -35.03
C TYR A 27 10.24 -30.76 -34.22
N ARG A 28 9.05 -31.32 -34.52
CA ARG A 28 7.83 -31.02 -33.76
C ARG A 28 7.94 -31.47 -32.32
N TYR A 29 8.48 -32.66 -32.05
CA TYR A 29 8.69 -33.19 -30.70
C TYR A 29 9.68 -32.33 -29.91
N SER A 30 10.83 -31.99 -30.50
CA SER A 30 11.83 -31.10 -29.87
C SER A 30 11.29 -29.68 -29.62
N SER A 31 10.48 -29.15 -30.55
CA SER A 31 9.81 -27.85 -30.37
C SER A 31 8.71 -27.91 -29.30
N ALA A 32 8.04 -29.06 -29.14
CA ALA A 32 7.01 -29.24 -28.13
C ALA A 32 7.61 -29.46 -26.74
N SER A 33 8.70 -30.23 -26.64
CA SER A 33 9.41 -30.48 -25.37
C SER A 33 10.06 -29.21 -24.84
N SER A 34 10.73 -28.43 -25.70
CA SER A 34 11.30 -27.12 -25.31
C SER A 34 10.21 -26.14 -24.88
N ARG A 35 9.06 -26.10 -25.58
CA ARG A 35 7.91 -25.28 -25.15
C ARG A 35 7.36 -25.73 -23.80
N ALA A 36 7.31 -27.03 -23.53
CA ALA A 36 6.88 -27.55 -22.22
C ALA A 36 7.84 -27.15 -21.09
N GLU A 37 9.16 -27.28 -21.31
CA GLU A 37 10.18 -26.88 -20.34
C GLU A 37 10.20 -25.37 -20.07
N THR A 38 10.00 -24.55 -21.12
CA THR A 38 9.82 -23.10 -20.95
C THR A 38 8.50 -22.74 -20.26
N ALA A 39 7.44 -23.55 -20.41
CA ALA A 39 6.18 -23.32 -19.71
C ALA A 39 6.28 -23.70 -18.22
N GLU A 40 6.91 -24.83 -17.89
CA GLU A 40 7.13 -25.26 -16.51
C GLU A 40 8.01 -24.29 -15.72
N SER A 41 9.09 -23.80 -16.34
CA SER A 41 9.94 -22.76 -15.73
C SER A 41 9.17 -21.45 -15.53
N GLN A 42 8.34 -21.02 -16.49
CA GLN A 42 7.47 -19.85 -16.32
C GLN A 42 6.43 -20.02 -15.21
N VAL A 43 5.80 -21.20 -15.11
CA VAL A 43 4.83 -21.49 -14.04
C VAL A 43 5.51 -21.49 -12.67
N THR A 44 6.73 -22.03 -12.57
CA THR A 44 7.52 -22.04 -11.33
C THR A 44 7.94 -20.63 -10.92
N LEU A 45 8.35 -19.78 -11.88
CA LEU A 45 8.65 -18.37 -11.62
C LEU A 45 7.39 -17.59 -11.21
N GLN A 46 6.25 -17.81 -11.85
CA GLN A 46 4.97 -17.20 -11.47
C GLN A 46 4.55 -17.65 -10.06
N ALA A 47 4.63 -18.94 -9.76
CA ALA A 47 4.33 -19.47 -8.42
C ALA A 47 5.22 -18.82 -7.36
N ARG A 48 6.52 -18.63 -7.64
CA ARG A 48 7.43 -17.91 -6.73
C ARG A 48 7.01 -16.46 -6.51
N VAL A 49 6.67 -15.72 -7.56
CA VAL A 49 6.20 -14.33 -7.43
C VAL A 49 4.92 -14.25 -6.61
N ILE A 50 3.98 -15.19 -6.82
CA ILE A 50 2.73 -15.27 -6.05
C ILE A 50 3.01 -15.53 -4.56
N GLN A 51 3.94 -16.43 -4.23
CA GLN A 51 4.32 -16.70 -2.84
C GLN A 51 4.93 -15.46 -2.18
N ILE A 52 5.87 -14.80 -2.85
CA ILE A 52 6.48 -13.55 -2.35
C ILE A 52 5.42 -12.47 -2.13
N GLN A 53 4.44 -12.33 -3.03
CA GLN A 53 3.34 -11.40 -2.86
C GLN A 53 2.44 -11.77 -1.67
N ALA A 54 2.10 -13.05 -1.51
CA ALA A 54 1.29 -13.54 -0.39
C ALA A 54 1.96 -13.28 0.96
N ASP A 55 3.27 -13.51 1.06
CA ASP A 55 4.05 -13.24 2.28
C ASP A 55 4.09 -11.75 2.63
N ASN A 56 4.28 -10.88 1.63
CA ASN A 56 4.24 -9.43 1.81
C ASN A 56 2.86 -8.94 2.28
N ILE A 57 1.78 -9.52 1.75
CA ILE A 57 0.40 -9.20 2.16
C ILE A 57 0.16 -9.67 3.60
N ALA A 58 0.59 -10.88 3.95
CA ALA A 58 0.45 -11.40 5.31
C ALA A 58 1.21 -10.52 6.32
N ALA A 59 2.45 -10.13 5.99
CA ALA A 59 3.25 -9.22 6.80
C ALA A 59 2.55 -7.86 6.98
N PHE A 60 1.99 -7.30 5.90
CA PHE A 60 1.24 -6.05 5.96
C PHE A 60 0.02 -6.15 6.88
N GLN A 61 -0.76 -7.23 6.79
CA GLN A 61 -1.95 -7.42 7.61
C GLN A 61 -1.60 -7.51 9.10
N THR A 62 -0.57 -8.29 9.46
CA THR A 62 -0.11 -8.40 10.86
C THR A 62 0.36 -7.06 11.41
N ILE A 63 1.22 -6.35 10.68
CA ILE A 63 1.80 -5.07 11.13
C ILE A 63 0.71 -3.99 11.22
N SER A 64 -0.21 -3.95 10.25
CA SER A 64 -1.33 -3.01 10.28
C SER A 64 -2.29 -3.29 11.44
N GLY A 65 -2.47 -4.56 11.82
CA GLY A 65 -3.22 -4.96 13.01
C GLY A 65 -2.60 -4.43 14.29
N ASP A 66 -1.30 -4.64 14.49
CA ASP A 66 -0.54 -4.14 15.65
C ASP A 66 -0.59 -2.60 15.76
N VAL A 67 -0.41 -1.90 14.64
CA VAL A 67 -0.52 -0.43 14.59
C VAL A 67 -1.92 0.04 14.98
N GLN A 68 -2.97 -0.64 14.51
CA GLN A 68 -4.35 -0.31 14.88
C GLN A 68 -4.61 -0.52 16.37
N GLU A 69 -4.11 -1.62 16.94
CA GLU A 69 -4.23 -1.89 18.36
C GLU A 69 -3.55 -0.82 19.21
N LYS A 70 -2.30 -0.46 18.88
CA LYS A 70 -1.58 0.64 19.53
C LYS A 70 -2.34 1.95 19.43
N ASN A 71 -2.85 2.29 18.26
CA ASN A 71 -3.57 3.54 18.04
C ASN A 71 -4.91 3.59 18.82
N ARG A 72 -5.57 2.45 19.03
CA ARG A 72 -6.75 2.36 19.90
C ARG A 72 -6.40 2.58 21.37
N ALA A 73 -5.26 2.06 21.83
CA ALA A 73 -4.79 2.32 23.19
C ALA A 73 -4.47 3.81 23.40
N VAL A 74 -3.84 4.46 22.40
CA VAL A 74 -3.61 5.91 22.39
C VAL A 74 -4.93 6.69 22.46
N ASP A 75 -5.95 6.28 21.69
CA ASP A 75 -7.28 6.90 21.74
C ASP A 75 -7.90 6.84 23.14
N ALA A 76 -7.92 5.65 23.74
CA ALA A 76 -8.48 5.45 25.07
C ALA A 76 -7.77 6.31 26.12
N GLY A 77 -6.43 6.34 26.11
CA GLY A 77 -5.66 7.17 27.03
C GLY A 77 -5.86 8.68 26.80
N THR A 78 -6.02 9.09 25.55
CA THR A 78 -6.26 10.49 25.17
C THR A 78 -7.64 10.97 25.61
N GLU A 79 -8.66 10.13 25.48
CA GLU A 79 -10.02 10.43 25.93
C GLU A 79 -10.06 10.64 27.45
N GLU A 80 -9.45 9.71 28.21
CA GLU A 80 -9.33 9.80 29.66
C GLU A 80 -8.63 11.11 30.07
N LYS A 81 -7.49 11.42 29.46
CA LYS A 81 -6.73 12.66 29.75
C LYS A 81 -7.47 13.92 29.37
N THR A 82 -8.24 13.90 28.28
CA THR A 82 -9.04 15.06 27.86
C THR A 82 -10.17 15.33 28.86
N ILE A 83 -10.79 14.29 29.40
CA ILE A 83 -11.82 14.42 30.45
C ILE A 83 -11.21 14.93 31.75
N GLU A 84 -10.07 14.39 32.16
CA GLU A 84 -9.33 14.82 33.35
C GLU A 84 -8.97 16.31 33.24
N TYR A 85 -8.33 16.71 32.13
CA TYR A 85 -7.89 18.09 31.92
C TYR A 85 -9.07 19.04 31.82
N ARG A 86 -10.17 18.66 31.15
CA ARG A 86 -11.39 19.48 31.12
C ARG A 86 -11.97 19.68 32.53
N THR A 87 -11.86 18.68 33.41
CA THR A 87 -12.34 18.78 34.79
C THR A 87 -11.47 19.71 35.64
N ILE A 88 -10.15 19.67 35.46
CA ILE A 88 -9.19 20.57 36.13
C ILE A 88 -9.40 22.01 35.64
N LEU A 89 -9.37 22.21 34.33
CA LEU A 89 -9.43 23.52 33.69
C LEU A 89 -10.73 24.28 33.96
N LYS A 90 -11.85 23.58 34.15
CA LYS A 90 -13.12 24.21 34.57
C LYS A 90 -13.05 24.95 35.90
N ARG A 91 -12.06 24.66 36.75
CA ARG A 91 -11.86 25.30 38.05
C ARG A 91 -10.94 26.52 37.98
N GLU A 92 -10.26 26.71 36.85
CA GLU A 92 -9.30 27.78 36.64
C GLU A 92 -9.99 29.07 36.18
N LYS A 93 -9.59 30.21 36.75
CA LYS A 93 -10.20 31.52 36.43
C LYS A 93 -9.77 32.07 35.07
N THR A 94 -8.67 31.58 34.52
CA THR A 94 -8.12 32.01 33.23
C THR A 94 -8.79 31.33 32.04
N CYS A 95 -9.76 30.45 32.28
CA CYS A 95 -10.28 29.54 31.28
C CYS A 95 -11.02 30.22 30.13
N ASP A 96 -11.76 31.28 30.45
CA ASP A 96 -12.54 32.07 29.51
C ASP A 96 -11.75 33.26 28.93
N MET A 97 -10.49 33.44 29.35
CA MET A 97 -9.67 34.52 28.82
C MET A 97 -9.31 34.23 27.35
N PRO A 98 -9.52 35.20 26.45
CA PRO A 98 -9.20 35.02 25.04
C PRO A 98 -7.69 35.06 24.81
N VAL A 99 -7.23 34.25 23.86
CA VAL A 99 -5.88 34.30 23.32
C VAL A 99 -5.77 35.56 22.44
N PRO A 100 -4.68 36.35 22.52
CA PRO A 100 -4.48 37.54 21.69
C PRO A 100 -4.72 37.27 20.20
N ALA A 101 -5.40 38.21 19.54
CA ALA A 101 -5.83 38.08 18.14
C ALA A 101 -4.68 37.80 17.16
N ASP A 102 -3.50 38.39 17.39
CA ASP A 102 -2.33 38.15 16.55
C ASP A 102 -1.87 36.69 16.59
N VAL A 103 -1.97 36.05 17.77
CA VAL A 103 -1.58 34.65 17.97
C VAL A 103 -2.63 33.71 17.39
N SER A 104 -3.91 33.93 17.72
CA SER A 104 -5.00 33.08 17.21
C SER A 104 -5.18 33.22 15.68
N GLY A 105 -4.94 34.41 15.13
CA GLY A 105 -4.88 34.67 13.70
C GLY A 105 -3.76 33.90 13.01
N GLY A 106 -2.54 33.95 13.55
CA GLY A 106 -1.42 33.17 13.02
C GLY A 106 -1.65 31.65 13.05
N LEU A 107 -2.27 31.13 14.12
CA LEU A 107 -2.65 29.71 14.21
C LEU A 107 -3.71 29.32 13.16
N LEU A 108 -4.68 30.19 12.92
CA LEU A 108 -5.71 29.98 11.90
C LEU A 108 -5.10 29.97 10.50
N GLU A 109 -4.20 30.91 10.20
CA GLU A 109 -3.48 30.96 8.93
C GLU A 109 -2.65 29.70 8.71
N TYR A 110 -1.90 29.26 9.72
CA TYR A 110 -1.11 28.03 9.63
C TYR A 110 -2.00 26.80 9.43
N THR A 111 -3.14 26.72 10.11
CA THR A 111 -4.13 25.64 9.93
C THR A 111 -4.69 25.63 8.51
N ASN A 112 -4.95 26.81 7.93
CA ASN A 112 -5.40 26.93 6.55
C ASN A 112 -4.31 26.51 5.55
N SER A 113 -3.05 26.86 5.80
CA SER A 113 -1.90 26.42 5.01
C SER A 113 -1.72 24.90 5.04
N LEU A 114 -1.82 24.29 6.23
CA LEU A 114 -1.81 22.83 6.41
C LEU A 114 -2.93 22.16 5.62
N ARG A 115 -4.16 22.67 5.72
CA ARG A 115 -5.31 22.15 4.96
C ARG A 115 -5.09 22.28 3.46
N SER A 116 -4.61 23.43 3.00
CA SER A 116 -4.31 23.66 1.58
C SER A 116 -3.21 22.74 1.07
N SER A 117 -2.24 22.39 1.91
CA SER A 117 -1.14 21.48 1.55
C SER A 117 -1.57 20.01 1.53
N ALA A 118 -2.51 19.63 2.39
CA ALA A 118 -3.02 18.26 2.49
C ALA A 118 -4.14 17.93 1.49
N VAL A 119 -4.94 18.93 1.10
CA VAL A 119 -6.03 18.75 0.14
C VAL A 119 -5.46 18.91 -1.28
N HIS A 120 -5.26 17.79 -1.98
CA HIS A 120 -5.03 17.83 -3.42
C HIS A 120 -6.26 18.46 -4.10
N ALA A 121 -6.03 19.47 -4.95
CA ALA A 121 -7.06 20.19 -5.70
C ALA A 121 -7.73 19.35 -6.83
N TYR A 122 -7.96 18.06 -6.61
CA TYR A 122 -8.78 17.24 -7.50
C TYR A 122 -10.26 17.56 -7.23
N THR A 123 -10.73 18.63 -7.87
CA THR A 123 -12.07 19.19 -7.71
C THR A 123 -13.19 18.35 -8.36
N ASP A 124 -12.86 17.21 -8.98
CA ASP A 124 -13.81 16.31 -9.67
C ASP A 124 -14.16 15.05 -8.85
N GLY A 125 -13.63 14.92 -7.63
CA GLY A 125 -13.88 13.77 -6.76
C GLY A 125 -15.06 13.96 -5.78
N SER A 126 -15.62 12.84 -5.31
CA SER A 126 -16.63 12.78 -4.25
C SER A 126 -16.11 13.26 -2.88
N ASP A 127 -14.80 13.20 -2.66
CA ASP A 127 -14.10 13.68 -1.46
C ASP A 127 -13.75 15.17 -1.58
N LYS A 128 -14.78 16.01 -1.65
CA LYS A 128 -14.57 17.45 -1.54
C LYS A 128 -14.18 17.79 -0.10
N PRO A 129 -13.21 18.69 0.11
CA PRO A 129 -12.98 19.21 1.45
C PRO A 129 -14.29 19.77 2.00
N SER A 130 -14.58 19.46 3.27
CA SER A 130 -15.78 19.96 3.94
C SER A 130 -15.81 21.50 3.83
N THR A 131 -16.83 22.02 3.13
CA THR A 131 -17.03 23.46 2.91
C THR A 131 -17.79 24.13 4.07
N GLY A 132 -17.84 23.48 5.24
CA GLY A 132 -18.48 24.03 6.41
C GLY A 132 -17.79 25.34 6.82
N THR A 133 -18.52 26.45 6.78
CA THR A 133 -18.12 27.70 7.42
C THR A 133 -17.89 27.43 8.90
N ILE A 134 -16.63 27.51 9.34
CA ILE A 134 -16.29 27.47 10.76
C ILE A 134 -16.86 28.74 11.38
N THR A 135 -17.73 28.60 12.37
CA THR A 135 -18.25 29.72 13.15
C THR A 135 -17.07 30.50 13.72
N ALA A 136 -17.00 31.80 13.46
CA ALA A 136 -15.99 32.67 14.04
C ALA A 136 -16.14 32.63 15.58
N GLY A 137 -15.22 31.93 16.23
CA GLY A 137 -15.13 31.82 17.68
C GLY A 137 -13.77 32.30 18.13
N GLU A 138 -13.72 33.04 19.24
CA GLU A 138 -12.48 33.48 19.86
C GLU A 138 -11.84 32.29 20.58
N LEU A 139 -10.58 31.96 20.25
CA LEU A 139 -9.85 30.88 20.89
C LEU A 139 -9.51 31.28 22.33
N THR A 140 -9.93 30.49 23.32
CA THR A 140 -9.57 30.73 24.73
C THR A 140 -8.35 29.92 25.17
N TYR A 141 -7.69 30.34 26.25
CA TYR A 141 -6.54 29.60 26.78
C TYR A 141 -6.89 28.16 27.15
N CYS A 142 -8.06 27.92 27.75
CA CYS A 142 -8.50 26.56 28.05
C CYS A 142 -8.74 25.72 26.82
N GLN A 143 -9.35 26.30 25.78
CA GLN A 143 -9.50 25.61 24.52
C GLN A 143 -8.11 25.23 24.00
N ALA A 144 -7.19 26.19 23.87
CA ALA A 144 -5.84 25.95 23.39
C ALA A 144 -5.12 24.82 24.16
N VAL A 145 -5.21 24.80 25.49
CA VAL A 145 -4.62 23.73 26.31
C VAL A 145 -5.29 22.38 26.07
N LEU A 146 -6.62 22.34 25.95
CA LEU A 146 -7.37 21.11 25.65
C LEU A 146 -7.06 20.53 24.27
N TRP A 147 -6.52 21.32 23.33
CA TRP A 147 -6.05 20.84 22.02
C TRP A 147 -4.68 20.15 22.07
N ILE A 148 -3.89 20.34 23.13
CA ILE A 148 -2.53 19.76 23.22
C ILE A 148 -2.59 18.24 23.31
N THR A 149 -3.45 17.68 24.16
CA THR A 149 -3.59 16.22 24.33
C THR A 149 -3.97 15.51 23.02
N PRO A 150 -5.04 15.91 22.30
CA PRO A 150 -5.37 15.27 21.02
C PRO A 150 -4.31 15.50 19.94
N LEU A 151 -3.55 16.60 19.99
CA LEU A 151 -2.42 16.82 19.08
C LEU A 151 -1.28 15.83 19.34
N LEU A 152 -0.89 15.62 20.60
CA LEU A 152 0.13 14.63 20.97
C LEU A 152 -0.30 13.22 20.58
N ALA A 153 -1.58 12.89 20.78
CA ALA A 153 -2.16 11.62 20.35
C ALA A 153 -2.05 11.42 18.83
N ALA A 154 -2.36 12.45 18.04
CA ALA A 154 -2.24 12.39 16.59
C ALA A 154 -0.78 12.16 16.15
N ILE A 155 0.18 12.80 16.81
CA ILE A 155 1.62 12.61 16.55
C ILE A 155 2.06 11.19 16.91
N GLU A 156 1.62 10.67 18.06
CA GLU A 156 1.95 9.29 18.49
C GLU A 156 1.40 8.27 17.49
N LYS A 157 0.16 8.42 17.03
CA LYS A 157 -0.43 7.55 16.00
C LYS A 157 0.34 7.63 14.68
N ALA A 158 0.72 8.83 14.25
CA ALA A 158 1.53 9.01 13.05
C ALA A 158 2.90 8.32 13.19
N ASN A 159 3.52 8.38 14.37
CA ASN A 159 4.77 7.67 14.66
C ASN A 159 4.60 6.14 14.65
N ASN A 160 3.52 5.61 15.21
CA ASN A 160 3.18 4.19 15.15
C ASN A 160 2.99 3.71 13.71
N GLN A 161 2.28 4.49 12.89
CA GLN A 161 2.11 4.22 11.46
C GLN A 161 3.45 4.23 10.72
N LEU A 162 4.28 5.25 10.95
CA LEU A 162 5.59 5.34 10.31
C LEU A 162 6.53 4.20 10.74
N ALA A 163 6.47 3.78 12.00
CA ALA A 163 7.18 2.60 12.49
C ALA A 163 6.69 1.32 11.79
N GLY A 164 5.38 1.14 11.63
CA GLY A 164 4.81 0.02 10.87
C GLY A 164 5.25 0.00 9.41
N ILE A 165 5.24 1.16 8.73
CA ILE A 165 5.72 1.30 7.35
C ILE A 165 7.20 0.89 7.23
N ARG A 166 8.05 1.34 8.18
CA ARG A 166 9.47 0.94 8.19
C ARG A 166 9.64 -0.57 8.34
N GLN A 167 8.86 -1.22 9.20
CA GLN A 167 8.90 -2.68 9.37
C GLN A 167 8.45 -3.42 8.11
N ILE A 168 7.39 -2.95 7.45
CA ILE A 168 6.92 -3.52 6.17
C ILE A 168 8.02 -3.40 5.10
N GLU A 169 8.66 -2.24 4.99
CA GLU A 169 9.70 -2.01 4.00
C GLU A 169 10.96 -2.85 4.27
N GLN A 170 11.33 -3.05 5.54
CA GLN A 170 12.40 -3.98 5.93
C GLN A 170 12.09 -5.41 5.48
N LYS A 171 10.89 -5.94 5.78
CA LYS A 171 10.48 -7.28 5.33
C LYS A 171 10.48 -7.41 3.80
N ARG A 172 10.08 -6.36 3.09
CA ARG A 172 10.12 -6.33 1.62
C ARG A 172 11.56 -6.42 1.09
N GLN A 173 12.52 -5.78 1.76
CA GLN A 173 13.94 -5.86 1.40
C GLN A 173 14.54 -7.23 1.69
N GLU A 174 14.10 -7.92 2.74
CA GLU A 174 14.52 -9.30 3.06
C GLU A 174 13.99 -10.34 2.07
N THR A 175 12.85 -10.06 1.44
CA THR A 175 12.17 -10.98 0.50
C THR A 175 12.57 -10.74 -0.97
N LYS A 176 13.48 -9.78 -1.23
CA LYS A 176 14.04 -9.48 -2.56
C LYS A 176 15.16 -10.45 -2.92
#